data_AF-A0A4R0X543-F1
#
_entry.id   AF-A0A4R0X543-F1
#
_cell.length_a   1.000
_cell.length_b   1.000
_cell.length_c   1.000
_cell.angle_alpha   90.00
_cell.angle_beta   90.00
_cell.angle_gamma   90.00
#
_symmetry.space_group_name_H-M   'P 1'
#
loop_
_entity.id
_entity.type
_entity.pdbx_description
1 polymer ?
#
loop_
_entity_poly.entity_id
_entity_poly.type
_entity_poly.pdbx_seq_one_letter_code
_entity_poly.pdbx_strand_id
1 'polypeptide(L)'
;MRKQLSAAAIATCLALATVGALAGAVDVDYKNATFRIDNEDVKLSNGERTVPAAPGSATQHMTRVFGKPVGGRLDSKPAAAGFLADEPGGSGIFNYVAVAFIDCSKTNAVFLGDRIMARSIAFHGRSIVVTYLDRKPDEPMTVIPKVTKNMTLGFDSKTCQLAE
;
A
#
# COMPACT_ATOMS: atom_id res chain seq x y z
N MET A 1 6.57 -17.95 73.71
CA MET A 1 6.57 -16.51 73.36
C MET A 1 7.51 -16.30 72.17
N ARG A 2 6.97 -15.76 71.06
CA ARG A 2 7.57 -14.93 69.96
C ARG A 2 9.11 -14.96 69.82
N LYS A 3 9.73 -15.22 68.65
CA LYS A 3 9.77 -14.42 67.39
C LYS A 3 10.37 -15.35 66.29
N GLN A 4 9.82 -15.65 65.11
CA GLN A 4 9.44 -14.87 63.92
C GLN A 4 10.59 -14.08 63.21
N LEU A 5 11.01 -14.65 62.07
CA LEU A 5 11.41 -14.10 60.75
C LEU A 5 12.54 -13.05 60.60
N SER A 6 13.51 -13.35 59.72
CA SER A 6 13.60 -12.77 58.35
C SER A 6 15.01 -12.89 57.77
N ALA A 7 15.15 -13.44 56.56
CA ALA A 7 16.25 -13.11 55.65
C ALA A 7 15.63 -12.94 54.25
N ALA A 8 15.53 -11.67 53.83
CA ALA A 8 14.98 -11.27 52.54
C ALA A 8 16.02 -11.50 51.44
N ALA A 9 15.68 -12.31 50.43
CA ALA A 9 16.44 -12.39 49.20
C ALA A 9 16.04 -11.22 48.30
N ILE A 10 16.96 -10.29 48.07
CA ILE A 10 16.81 -9.20 47.11
C ILE A 10 17.14 -9.78 45.73
N ALA A 11 16.10 -10.11 44.96
CA ALA A 11 16.22 -10.41 43.54
C ALA A 11 16.03 -9.11 42.76
N THR A 12 17.13 -8.46 42.37
CA THR A 12 17.10 -7.32 41.46
C THR A 12 16.81 -7.84 40.05
N CYS A 13 15.55 -7.75 39.64
CA CYS A 13 15.11 -8.07 38.29
C CYS A 13 15.50 -6.92 37.35
N LEU A 14 16.56 -7.10 36.57
CA LEU A 14 16.95 -6.16 35.51
C LEU A 14 15.99 -6.36 34.32
N ALA A 15 14.92 -5.55 34.25
CA ALA A 15 14.01 -5.58 33.13
C ALA A 15 14.67 -4.92 31.90
N LEU A 16 15.07 -5.73 30.91
CA LEU A 16 15.32 -5.23 29.56
C LEU A 16 13.99 -4.73 28.99
N ALA A 17 13.83 -3.43 28.87
CA ALA A 17 12.74 -2.84 28.10
C ALA A 17 12.98 -3.12 26.62
N THR A 18 12.34 -4.15 26.08
CA THR A 18 12.19 -4.32 24.64
C THR A 18 11.33 -3.16 24.14
N VAL A 19 11.93 -2.21 23.42
CA VAL A 19 11.19 -1.23 22.63
C VAL A 19 10.57 -1.99 21.45
N GLY A 20 9.43 -2.62 21.69
CA GLY A 20 8.57 -3.08 20.62
C GLY A 20 8.05 -1.84 19.92
N ALA A 21 8.47 -1.62 18.67
CA ALA A 21 7.88 -0.61 17.82
C ALA A 21 6.36 -0.88 17.75
N LEU A 22 5.59 -0.04 18.43
CA LEU A 22 4.14 0.00 18.28
C LEU A 22 3.86 0.44 16.85
N ALA A 23 3.75 -0.54 15.94
CA ALA A 23 3.03 -0.36 14.69
C ALA A 23 1.56 -0.14 15.06
N GLY A 24 1.22 1.07 15.50
CA GLY A 24 -0.15 1.47 15.69
C GLY A 24 -0.88 1.20 14.38
N ALA A 25 -1.95 0.42 14.45
CA ALA A 25 -2.79 0.18 13.29
C ALA A 25 -3.23 1.54 12.75
N VAL A 26 -2.81 1.86 11.53
CA VAL A 26 -3.19 3.09 10.87
C VAL A 26 -4.56 2.86 10.25
N ASP A 27 -5.57 3.52 10.82
CA ASP A 27 -6.96 3.45 10.39
C ASP A 27 -7.22 4.44 9.24
N VAL A 28 -6.67 4.11 8.06
CA VAL A 28 -6.94 4.83 6.82
C VAL A 28 -7.86 3.95 5.97
N ASP A 29 -9.02 4.48 5.59
CA ASP A 29 -9.98 3.77 4.73
C ASP A 29 -9.53 3.76 3.26
N TYR A 30 -8.52 2.93 2.98
CA TYR A 30 -7.98 2.75 1.65
C TYR A 30 -9.03 2.22 0.66
N LYS A 31 -9.96 1.38 1.13
CA LYS A 31 -10.94 0.71 0.27
C LYS A 31 -12.03 1.64 -0.23
N ASN A 32 -12.24 2.77 0.43
CA ASN A 32 -13.14 3.82 -0.05
C ASN A 32 -12.39 5.10 -0.44
N ALA A 33 -11.08 5.03 -0.69
CA ALA A 33 -10.31 6.19 -1.13
C ALA A 33 -10.58 6.56 -2.59
N THR A 34 -10.18 7.78 -2.96
CA THR A 34 -10.17 8.26 -4.35
C THR A 34 -8.73 8.36 -4.83
N PHE A 35 -8.46 7.85 -6.03
CA PHE A 35 -7.13 7.92 -6.65
C PHE A 35 -7.20 8.57 -8.03
N ARG A 36 -6.16 9.30 -8.42
CA ARG A 36 -5.97 9.75 -9.78
C ARG A 36 -5.23 8.66 -10.56
N ILE A 37 -5.92 8.02 -11.51
CA ILE A 37 -5.31 7.08 -12.46
C ILE A 37 -5.35 7.78 -13.81
N ASP A 38 -4.17 8.02 -14.39
CA ASP A 38 -4.00 8.90 -15.55
C ASP A 38 -4.67 10.27 -15.34
N ASN A 39 -5.75 10.56 -16.08
CA ASN A 39 -6.51 11.81 -15.99
C ASN A 39 -7.89 11.62 -15.32
N GLU A 40 -8.18 10.45 -14.76
CA GLU A 40 -9.46 10.13 -14.14
C GLU A 40 -9.37 10.04 -12.62
N ASP A 41 -10.37 10.62 -11.94
CA ASP A 41 -10.58 10.40 -10.51
C ASP A 41 -11.37 9.10 -10.30
N VAL A 42 -10.71 8.08 -9.80
CA VAL A 42 -11.29 6.77 -9.50
C VAL A 42 -11.64 6.69 -8.01
N LYS A 43 -12.94 6.82 -7.70
CA LYS A 43 -13.47 6.58 -6.35
C LYS A 43 -13.77 5.10 -6.17
N LEU A 44 -13.11 4.47 -5.20
CA LEU A 44 -13.41 3.10 -4.83
C LEU A 44 -14.61 3.03 -3.88
N SER A 45 -15.33 1.92 -3.95
CA SER A 45 -16.36 1.50 -3.01
C SER A 45 -16.03 0.08 -2.57
N ASN A 46 -15.69 -0.10 -1.29
CA ASN A 46 -15.27 -1.39 -0.72
C ASN A 46 -14.07 -2.05 -1.44
N GLY A 47 -13.21 -1.25 -2.06
CA GLY A 47 -11.99 -1.67 -2.71
C GLY A 47 -12.14 -1.88 -4.22
N GLU A 48 -13.26 -1.51 -4.82
CA GLU A 48 -13.46 -1.64 -6.26
C GLU A 48 -14.29 -0.50 -6.85
N ARG A 49 -14.18 -0.32 -8.16
CA ARG A 49 -14.96 0.62 -8.96
C ARG A 49 -15.19 -0.01 -10.32
N THR A 50 -16.44 -0.04 -10.76
CA THR A 50 -16.84 -0.66 -12.03
C THR A 50 -17.83 0.24 -12.75
N VAL A 51 -17.53 0.61 -14.00
CA VAL A 51 -18.47 1.30 -14.89
C VAL A 51 -18.32 0.79 -16.33
N PRO A 52 -19.24 1.09 -17.27
CA PRO A 52 -19.04 0.78 -18.68
C PRO A 52 -17.73 1.34 -19.24
N ALA A 53 -16.97 0.54 -20.00
CA ALA A 53 -15.68 0.93 -20.58
C ALA A 53 -15.79 2.07 -21.61
N ALA A 54 -16.98 2.28 -22.17
CA ALA A 54 -17.33 3.40 -23.02
C ALA A 54 -18.85 3.67 -22.86
N PRO A 55 -19.36 4.84 -23.29
CA PRO A 55 -20.79 5.11 -23.29
C PRO A 55 -21.58 4.01 -24.01
N GLY A 56 -22.47 3.32 -23.28
CA GLY A 56 -23.29 2.22 -23.80
C GLY A 56 -22.57 0.87 -23.96
N SER A 57 -21.31 0.74 -23.52
CA SER A 57 -20.57 -0.53 -23.62
C SER A 57 -21.12 -1.59 -22.67
N ALA A 58 -21.24 -2.83 -23.16
CA ALA A 58 -21.49 -3.99 -22.30
C ALA A 58 -20.24 -4.39 -21.50
N THR A 59 -19.06 -4.08 -22.02
CA THR A 59 -17.78 -4.32 -21.34
C THR A 59 -17.58 -3.31 -20.22
N GLN A 60 -17.04 -3.78 -19.10
CA GLN A 60 -16.78 -2.95 -17.92
C GLN A 60 -15.32 -2.51 -17.84
N HIS A 61 -15.11 -1.28 -17.39
CA HIS A 61 -13.85 -0.79 -16.85
C HIS A 61 -13.86 -0.94 -15.33
N MET A 62 -13.04 -1.85 -14.83
CA MET A 62 -12.94 -2.19 -13.42
C MET A 62 -11.58 -1.79 -12.86
N THR A 63 -11.60 -1.03 -11.76
CA THR A 63 -10.42 -0.80 -10.93
C THR A 63 -10.64 -1.47 -9.58
N ARG A 64 -9.66 -2.23 -9.08
CA ARG A 64 -9.79 -2.94 -7.80
C ARG A 64 -8.50 -3.01 -7.01
N VAL A 65 -8.64 -2.99 -5.69
CA VAL A 65 -7.55 -3.28 -4.76
C VAL A 65 -7.25 -4.77 -4.80
N PHE A 66 -5.97 -5.12 -4.85
CA PHE A 66 -5.54 -6.51 -4.68
C PHE A 66 -4.42 -6.63 -3.65
N GLY A 67 -4.35 -7.80 -3.02
CA GLY A 67 -3.57 -7.97 -1.80
C GLY A 67 -4.16 -7.20 -0.62
N LYS A 68 -3.41 -7.14 0.48
CA LYS A 68 -3.79 -6.40 1.68
C LYS A 68 -3.09 -5.04 1.66
N PRO A 69 -3.82 -3.90 1.77
CA PRO A 69 -3.19 -2.61 1.99
C PRO A 69 -2.32 -2.62 3.25
N VAL A 70 -1.19 -1.92 3.18
CA VAL A 70 -0.20 -1.82 4.25
C VAL A 70 -0.35 -0.44 4.91
N GLY A 71 -0.62 -0.43 6.21
CA GLY A 71 -0.64 0.80 7.00
C GLY A 71 0.78 1.23 7.39
N GLY A 72 1.01 2.53 7.44
CA GLY A 72 2.30 3.11 7.81
C GLY A 72 2.22 4.62 7.99
N ARG A 73 3.38 5.28 7.97
CA ARG A 73 3.43 6.75 8.02
C ARG A 73 4.32 7.29 6.91
N LEU A 74 3.86 8.34 6.26
CA LEU A 74 4.65 9.16 5.32
C LEU A 74 4.69 10.58 5.83
N ASP A 75 5.88 11.14 5.97
CA ASP A 75 6.07 12.49 6.52
C ASP A 75 5.37 12.67 7.88
N SER A 76 5.47 11.65 8.73
CA SER A 76 4.76 11.55 10.02
C SER A 76 3.23 11.56 9.95
N LYS A 77 2.61 11.47 8.76
CA LYS A 77 1.15 11.35 8.60
C LYS A 77 0.72 9.89 8.50
N PRO A 78 -0.38 9.46 9.14
CA PRO A 78 -0.94 8.14 8.94
C PRO A 78 -1.33 7.94 7.48
N ALA A 79 -0.89 6.84 6.88
CA ALA A 79 -1.13 6.50 5.50
C ALA A 79 -1.40 5.00 5.34
N ALA A 80 -2.14 4.63 4.29
CA ALA A 80 -2.24 3.25 3.83
C ALA A 80 -1.84 3.16 2.37
N ALA A 81 -0.95 2.23 2.03
CA ALA A 81 -0.49 1.99 0.67
C ALA A 81 -1.05 0.68 0.16
N GLY A 82 -1.39 0.59 -1.12
CA GLY A 82 -1.92 -0.63 -1.71
C GLY A 82 -1.68 -0.72 -3.20
N PHE A 83 -1.92 -1.91 -3.72
CA PHE A 83 -1.86 -2.16 -5.16
C PHE A 83 -3.27 -2.08 -5.76
N LEU A 84 -3.35 -1.48 -6.95
CA LEU A 84 -4.57 -1.37 -7.75
C LEU A 84 -4.36 -2.09 -9.07
N ALA A 85 -5.33 -2.91 -9.48
CA ALA A 85 -5.43 -3.47 -10.81
C ALA A 85 -6.52 -2.71 -11.57
N ASP A 86 -6.20 -2.24 -12.77
CA ASP A 86 -7.08 -1.52 -13.65
C ASP A 86 -7.28 -2.31 -14.96
N GLU A 87 -8.54 -2.61 -15.24
CA GLU A 87 -8.99 -3.46 -16.33
C GLU A 87 -9.94 -2.63 -17.21
N PRO A 88 -9.44 -1.88 -18.23
CA PRO A 88 -10.22 -0.89 -18.98
C PRO A 88 -11.23 -1.51 -19.98
N GLY A 89 -11.52 -2.80 -19.87
CA GLY A 89 -12.36 -3.54 -20.81
C GLY A 89 -11.64 -4.16 -22.01
N GLY A 90 -10.30 -4.10 -22.05
CA GLY A 90 -9.47 -4.83 -23.01
C GLY A 90 -8.93 -6.16 -22.45
N SER A 91 -7.87 -6.67 -23.05
CA SER A 91 -7.13 -7.85 -22.55
C SER A 91 -6.03 -7.51 -21.54
N GLY A 92 -5.74 -6.22 -21.34
CA GLY A 92 -4.69 -5.74 -20.44
C GLY A 92 -5.18 -5.64 -19.00
N ILE A 93 -4.25 -5.84 -18.05
CA ILE A 93 -4.47 -5.53 -16.63
C ILE A 93 -3.31 -4.66 -16.19
N PHE A 94 -3.56 -3.36 -16.05
CA PHE A 94 -2.56 -2.37 -15.68
C PHE A 94 -2.49 -2.27 -14.17
N ASN A 95 -1.31 -2.42 -13.59
CA ASN A 95 -1.11 -2.42 -12.15
C ASN A 95 -0.48 -1.11 -11.70
N TYR A 96 -0.96 -0.61 -10.57
CA TYR A 96 -0.51 0.62 -9.96
C TYR A 96 -0.26 0.42 -8.48
N VAL A 97 0.50 1.34 -7.88
CA VAL A 97 0.57 1.54 -6.44
C VAL A 97 -0.01 2.90 -6.09
N ALA A 98 -0.76 3.00 -5.01
CA ALA A 98 -1.27 4.27 -4.51
C ALA A 98 -1.22 4.33 -3.00
N VAL A 99 -1.31 5.53 -2.44
CA VAL A 99 -1.32 5.77 -1.00
C VAL A 99 -2.50 6.65 -0.62
N ALA A 100 -3.34 6.18 0.29
CA ALA A 100 -4.42 6.95 0.89
C ALA A 100 -3.96 7.62 2.19
N PHE A 101 -4.54 8.78 2.48
CA PHE A 101 -4.36 9.55 3.71
C PHE A 101 -5.73 10.01 4.23
N ILE A 102 -5.80 10.39 5.51
CA ILE A 102 -7.02 10.98 6.09
C ILE A 102 -7.23 12.41 5.58
N ASP A 103 -6.15 13.17 5.41
CA ASP A 103 -6.16 14.61 5.13
C ASP A 103 -5.94 14.96 3.64
N CYS A 104 -5.83 13.96 2.77
CA CYS A 104 -5.80 14.15 1.31
C CYS A 104 -7.09 13.60 0.69
N SER A 105 -7.79 14.43 -0.10
CA SER A 105 -9.01 14.00 -0.79
C SER A 105 -8.76 12.96 -1.88
N LYS A 106 -7.57 12.99 -2.48
CA LYS A 106 -7.05 12.00 -3.44
C LYS A 106 -5.54 12.11 -3.59
N THR A 107 -4.92 11.05 -4.07
CA THR A 107 -3.51 10.98 -4.48
C THR A 107 -3.41 10.35 -5.86
N ASN A 108 -2.30 10.49 -6.56
CA ASN A 108 -2.05 9.73 -7.79
C ASN A 108 -1.73 8.26 -7.50
N ALA A 109 -2.19 7.41 -8.41
CA ALA A 109 -1.71 6.05 -8.56
C ALA A 109 -0.51 6.06 -9.52
N VAL A 110 0.59 5.44 -9.11
CA VAL A 110 1.81 5.34 -9.93
C VAL A 110 1.83 4.01 -10.66
N PHE A 111 2.01 4.06 -11.97
CA PHE A 111 2.01 2.88 -12.85
C PHE A 111 3.22 1.98 -12.57
N LEU A 112 2.97 0.68 -12.43
CA LEU A 112 4.00 -0.34 -12.21
C LEU A 112 4.25 -1.20 -13.45
N GLY A 113 3.20 -1.52 -14.21
CA GLY A 113 3.30 -2.38 -15.40
C GLY A 113 2.02 -3.17 -15.73
N ASP A 114 2.03 -3.85 -16.88
CA ASP A 114 0.96 -4.79 -17.30
C ASP A 114 1.20 -6.18 -16.69
N ARG A 115 0.20 -6.71 -15.98
CA ARG A 115 0.17 -8.06 -15.37
C ARG A 115 1.47 -8.41 -14.63
N ILE A 116 1.92 -7.51 -13.75
CA ILE A 116 3.04 -7.73 -12.84
C ILE A 116 2.66 -8.67 -11.69
N MET A 117 3.64 -9.13 -10.91
CA MET A 117 3.39 -9.79 -9.63
C MET A 117 3.83 -8.91 -8.46
N ALA A 118 2.88 -8.35 -7.71
CA ALA A 118 3.19 -7.55 -6.52
C ALA A 118 3.91 -8.38 -5.44
N ARG A 119 4.85 -7.76 -4.73
CA ARG A 119 5.59 -8.41 -3.63
C ARG A 119 5.40 -7.68 -2.30
N SER A 120 5.83 -6.42 -2.20
CA SER A 120 5.81 -5.71 -0.93
C SER A 120 5.74 -4.20 -1.12
N ILE A 121 5.26 -3.53 -0.06
CA ILE A 121 5.34 -2.09 0.11
C ILE A 121 5.96 -1.85 1.49
N ALA A 122 7.03 -1.05 1.55
CA ALA A 122 7.70 -0.67 2.78
C ALA A 122 7.68 0.86 2.94
N PHE A 123 7.36 1.35 4.12
CA PHE A 123 7.37 2.78 4.44
C PHE A 123 8.74 3.20 4.97
N HIS A 124 9.28 4.29 4.42
CA HIS A 124 10.60 4.84 4.74
C HIS A 124 10.54 6.35 4.91
N GLY A 125 10.08 6.81 6.07
CA GLY A 125 10.06 8.24 6.42
C GLY A 125 9.14 9.05 5.50
N ARG A 126 9.69 9.58 4.41
CA ARG A 126 8.96 10.38 3.40
C ARG A 126 8.74 9.66 2.07
N SER A 127 9.14 8.40 1.96
CA SER A 127 8.92 7.60 0.75
C SER A 127 8.36 6.21 1.07
N ILE A 128 7.82 5.54 0.06
CA ILE A 128 7.60 4.10 0.07
C ILE A 128 8.56 3.42 -0.90
N VAL A 129 8.95 2.19 -0.58
CA VAL A 129 9.66 1.30 -1.50
C VAL A 129 8.71 0.18 -1.88
N VAL A 130 8.50 0.03 -3.18
CA VAL A 130 7.56 -0.91 -3.78
C VAL A 130 8.35 -1.96 -4.52
N THR A 131 8.13 -3.23 -4.20
CA THR A 131 8.78 -4.36 -4.87
C THR A 131 7.72 -5.16 -5.62
N TYR A 132 8.04 -5.51 -6.86
CA TYR A 132 7.20 -6.33 -7.72
C TYR A 132 8.07 -7.14 -8.69
N LEU A 133 7.50 -8.17 -9.31
CA LEU A 133 8.14 -8.88 -10.40
C LEU A 133 7.52 -8.49 -11.72
N ASP A 134 8.39 -8.31 -12.71
CA ASP A 134 8.06 -8.02 -14.09
C ASP A 134 8.65 -9.10 -15.01
N ARG A 135 8.34 -8.99 -16.30
CA ARG A 135 8.90 -9.80 -17.37
C ARG A 135 10.12 -9.11 -17.96
N LYS A 136 10.93 -9.85 -18.69
CA LYS A 136 11.90 -9.25 -19.62
C LYS A 136 11.14 -8.60 -20.79
N PRO A 137 11.73 -7.60 -21.46
CA PRO A 137 11.05 -6.90 -22.57
C PRO A 137 10.58 -7.81 -23.72
N ASP A 138 11.23 -8.95 -23.91
CA ASP A 138 10.99 -9.93 -24.98
C ASP A 138 10.17 -11.15 -24.53
N GLU A 139 9.82 -11.25 -23.24
CA GLU A 139 9.05 -12.38 -22.73
C GLU A 139 7.54 -12.20 -23.06
N PRO A 140 6.88 -13.25 -23.58
CA PRO A 140 5.45 -13.17 -23.87
C PRO A 140 4.64 -13.03 -22.58
N MET A 141 3.47 -12.40 -22.68
CA MET A 141 2.61 -12.13 -21.52
C MET A 141 2.04 -13.37 -20.82
N THR A 142 2.18 -14.55 -21.45
CA THR A 142 1.86 -15.86 -20.87
C THR A 142 2.93 -16.36 -19.90
N VAL A 143 4.15 -15.82 -19.94
CA VAL A 143 5.21 -16.15 -19.00
C VAL A 143 4.93 -15.50 -17.64
N ILE A 144 5.19 -16.24 -16.57
CA ILE A 144 5.09 -15.73 -15.20
C ILE A 144 6.22 -14.71 -14.96
N PRO A 145 5.92 -13.49 -14.47
CA PRO A 145 6.94 -12.49 -14.12
C PRO A 145 7.99 -13.01 -13.13
N LYS A 146 9.26 -12.74 -13.39
CA LYS A 146 10.41 -13.23 -12.59
C LYS A 146 11.48 -12.17 -12.32
N VAL A 147 11.48 -11.05 -13.04
CA VAL A 147 12.47 -10.00 -12.89
C VAL A 147 12.06 -9.08 -11.75
N THR A 148 12.81 -9.10 -10.65
CA THR A 148 12.54 -8.19 -9.52
C THR A 148 12.77 -6.74 -9.92
N LYS A 149 11.78 -5.89 -9.62
CA LYS A 149 11.82 -4.44 -9.75
C LYS A 149 11.56 -3.81 -8.38
N ASN A 150 12.24 -2.70 -8.13
CA ASN A 150 12.01 -1.85 -6.96
C ASN A 150 11.76 -0.43 -7.45
N MET A 151 10.75 0.22 -6.91
CA MET A 151 10.43 1.63 -7.17
C MET A 151 10.37 2.35 -5.84
N THR A 152 11.10 3.47 -5.73
CA THR A 152 11.01 4.35 -4.55
C THR A 152 10.10 5.50 -4.93
N LEU A 153 9.12 5.81 -4.09
CA LEU A 153 8.17 6.89 -4.34
C LEU A 153 8.16 7.85 -3.16
N GLY A 154 8.67 9.06 -3.36
CA GLY A 154 8.59 10.16 -2.42
C GLY A 154 7.19 10.77 -2.36
N PHE A 155 6.80 11.21 -1.17
CA PHE A 155 5.53 11.91 -0.94
C PHE A 155 5.74 13.42 -0.83
N ASP A 156 5.03 14.17 -1.67
CA ASP A 156 4.88 15.61 -1.55
C ASP A 156 3.62 15.95 -0.74
N SER A 157 3.84 16.34 0.51
CA SER A 157 2.78 16.70 1.46
C SER A 157 2.04 17.99 1.12
N LYS A 158 2.55 18.81 0.19
CA LYS A 158 1.86 20.03 -0.28
C LYS A 158 0.81 19.72 -1.35
N THR A 159 1.10 18.74 -2.20
CA THR A 159 0.26 18.39 -3.36
C THR A 159 -0.49 17.08 -3.17
N CYS A 160 -0.19 16.33 -2.10
CA CYS A 160 -0.69 14.97 -1.86
C CYS A 160 -0.34 14.00 -3.00
N GLN A 161 0.83 14.14 -3.63
CA GLN A 161 1.25 13.29 -4.75
C GLN A 161 2.48 12.44 -4.40
N LEU A 162 2.57 11.31 -5.08
CA LEU A 162 3.71 10.41 -5.12
C LEU A 162 4.53 10.71 -6.39
N ALA A 163 5.84 10.77 -6.26
CA ALA A 163 6.77 10.90 -7.37
C ALA A 163 7.99 9.99 -7.13
N GLU A 164 8.58 9.47 -8.21
CA GLU A 164 9.84 8.73 -8.13
C GLU A 164 11.02 9.62 -7.71
#